data_AF-A0AAW8YKF7-F1
#
_entry.id   AF-A0AAW8YKF7-F1
#
_cell.length_a   1.000
_cell.length_b   1.000
_cell.length_c   1.000
_cell.angle_alpha   90.00
_cell.angle_beta   90.00
_cell.angle_gamma   90.00
#
_symmetry.space_group_name_H-M   'P 1'
#
loop_
_entity.id
_entity.type
_entity.pdbx_description
1 polymer ?
#
loop_
_entity_poly.entity_id
_entity_poly.type
_entity_poly.pdbx_seq_one_letter_code
_entity_poly.pdbx_strand_id
1 'polypeptide(L)'
;PNMQELVKKVNKLDRMLTHHIGSGGDVDDGLLPHRIANTNSAGLMDPTMFRKLRSANGQYTWEADGTDVLTLPEGRYRITGSPNRPNDNAVSAKNIVMYDVYIKDNFKKVVATISYNGERYLYAEYAGNVVVNWAYLPAYTLLFAGYQSSGTITIPTDISSFRGIKINYSLGNIRRSIEYEASKVDQTYELVVSGHTHGDDTWMSNNQMIIHFSDSKTIVIDSNKCINYNGAGTVNTQAGSVNIERIYGIV
;
A
#
# COMPACT_ATOMS: atom_id res chain seq x y z
N PRO A 1 48.61 -5.50 -25.25
CA PRO A 1 47.28 -5.58 -25.93
C PRO A 1 47.29 -4.71 -27.19
N ASN A 2 47.03 -5.29 -28.37
CA ASN A 2 46.96 -4.50 -29.59
C ASN A 2 45.70 -3.61 -29.57
N MET A 3 45.71 -2.48 -30.28
CA MET A 3 44.62 -1.51 -30.28
C MET A 3 43.28 -2.15 -30.68
N GLN A 4 43.30 -3.13 -31.59
CA GLN A 4 42.10 -3.83 -32.06
C GLN A 4 41.48 -4.73 -30.98
N GLU A 5 42.28 -5.36 -30.12
CA GLU A 5 41.79 -6.14 -28.98
C GLU A 5 41.16 -5.23 -27.92
N LEU A 6 41.73 -4.04 -27.69
CA LEU A 6 41.20 -3.07 -26.75
C LEU A 6 39.85 -2.53 -27.24
N VAL A 7 39.75 -2.19 -28.52
CA VAL A 7 38.49 -1.75 -29.16
C VAL A 7 37.43 -2.86 -29.11
N LYS A 8 37.80 -4.12 -29.37
CA LYS A 8 36.86 -5.26 -29.23
C LYS A 8 36.36 -5.45 -27.80
N LYS A 9 37.23 -5.28 -26.79
CA LYS A 9 36.84 -5.39 -25.37
C LYS A 9 35.95 -4.23 -24.93
N VAL A 10 36.26 -3.01 -25.33
CA VAL A 10 35.45 -1.82 -25.04
C VAL A 10 34.08 -1.93 -25.70
N ASN A 11 34.00 -2.32 -26.98
CA ASN A 11 32.71 -2.52 -27.67
C ASN A 11 31.90 -3.69 -27.09
N LYS A 12 32.55 -4.70 -26.50
CA LYS A 12 31.85 -5.76 -25.77
C LYS A 12 31.28 -5.24 -24.46
N LEU A 13 32.06 -4.48 -23.69
CA LEU A 13 31.62 -3.84 -22.44
C LEU A 13 30.49 -2.83 -22.68
N ASP A 14 30.62 -2.01 -23.71
CA ASP A 14 29.62 -1.01 -24.09
C ASP A 14 28.30 -1.67 -24.52
N ARG A 15 28.34 -2.74 -25.33
CA ARG A 15 27.14 -3.54 -25.63
C ARG A 15 26.55 -4.20 -24.40
N MET A 16 27.38 -4.76 -23.51
CA MET A 16 26.90 -5.36 -22.27
C MET A 16 26.23 -4.33 -21.37
N LEU A 17 26.81 -3.14 -21.20
CA LEU A 17 26.23 -2.07 -20.39
C LEU A 17 24.95 -1.50 -21.02
N THR A 18 24.96 -1.29 -22.34
CA THR A 18 23.82 -0.75 -23.09
C THR A 18 22.63 -1.71 -23.09
N HIS A 19 22.86 -3.02 -23.29
CA HIS A 19 21.80 -4.02 -23.29
C HIS A 19 21.36 -4.48 -21.89
N HIS A 20 22.26 -4.46 -20.90
CA HIS A 20 21.96 -4.95 -19.53
C HIS A 20 21.41 -3.85 -18.61
N ILE A 21 21.78 -2.58 -18.81
CA ILE A 21 21.38 -1.46 -17.93
C ILE A 21 20.46 -0.47 -18.67
N GLY A 22 20.68 -0.23 -19.97
CA GLY A 22 19.97 0.81 -20.72
C GLY A 22 18.61 0.40 -21.31
N SER A 23 18.42 -0.88 -21.62
CA SER A 23 17.23 -1.36 -22.37
C SER A 23 16.41 -2.44 -21.66
N GLY A 24 16.69 -2.74 -20.38
CA GLY A 24 15.93 -3.75 -19.63
C GLY A 24 16.16 -5.19 -20.07
N GLY A 25 17.31 -5.52 -20.67
CA GLY A 25 17.82 -6.88 -20.90
C GLY A 25 16.82 -7.90 -21.45
N ASP A 26 16.90 -8.18 -22.76
CA ASP A 26 16.36 -9.41 -23.32
C ASP A 26 17.08 -10.60 -22.65
N VAL A 27 16.33 -11.38 -21.89
CA VAL A 27 16.72 -12.71 -21.43
C VAL A 27 16.19 -13.70 -22.48
N ASP A 28 17.06 -14.58 -22.97
CA ASP A 28 16.87 -15.51 -24.10
C ASP A 28 15.71 -16.54 -23.96
N ASP A 29 14.82 -16.38 -22.98
CA ASP A 29 13.84 -17.42 -22.59
C ASP A 29 12.37 -16.98 -22.71
N GLY A 30 12.07 -15.84 -23.34
CA GLY A 30 10.68 -15.42 -23.64
C GLY A 30 9.83 -15.00 -22.43
N LEU A 31 10.47 -14.74 -21.28
CA LEU A 31 9.85 -14.16 -20.10
C LEU A 31 10.28 -12.70 -19.95
N LEU A 32 9.33 -11.84 -19.56
CA LEU A 32 9.38 -10.36 -19.52
C LEU A 32 10.77 -9.74 -19.23
N PRO A 33 11.15 -8.66 -19.95
CA PRO A 33 12.43 -7.97 -19.77
C PRO A 33 12.61 -7.45 -18.34
N HIS A 34 13.85 -7.54 -17.83
CA HIS A 34 14.23 -7.12 -16.49
C HIS A 34 13.91 -5.63 -16.27
N ARG A 35 12.98 -5.34 -15.36
CA ARG A 35 12.62 -3.95 -15.03
C ARG A 35 13.74 -3.28 -14.23
N ILE A 36 14.23 -2.13 -14.71
CA ILE A 36 15.14 -1.26 -13.96
C ILE A 36 14.48 -0.86 -12.64
N ALA A 37 15.22 -0.96 -11.53
CA ALA A 37 14.73 -0.54 -10.24
C ALA A 37 14.39 0.96 -10.28
N ASN A 38 13.13 1.31 -10.04
CA ASN A 38 12.64 2.68 -9.99
C ASN A 38 11.61 2.83 -8.85
N THR A 39 11.02 4.01 -8.70
CA THR A 39 10.02 4.27 -7.64
C THR A 39 8.81 3.33 -7.65
N ASN A 40 8.59 2.61 -8.76
CA ASN A 40 7.44 1.73 -8.99
C ASN A 40 7.83 0.25 -9.24
N SER A 41 9.12 -0.10 -9.27
CA SER A 41 9.60 -1.47 -9.51
C SER A 41 10.90 -1.72 -8.75
N ALA A 42 10.96 -2.82 -7.99
CA ALA A 42 12.13 -3.16 -7.19
C ALA A 42 13.27 -3.82 -8.00
N GLY A 43 13.09 -4.06 -9.30
CA GLY A 43 14.06 -4.80 -10.12
C GLY A 43 14.36 -6.19 -9.54
N LEU A 44 15.65 -6.54 -9.42
CA LEU A 44 16.15 -7.78 -8.81
C LEU A 44 16.02 -7.85 -7.27
N MET A 45 15.49 -6.81 -6.64
CA MET A 45 15.38 -6.73 -5.19
C MET A 45 14.19 -7.59 -4.72
N ASP A 46 14.48 -8.61 -3.92
CA ASP A 46 13.42 -9.44 -3.33
C ASP A 46 12.49 -8.58 -2.44
N PRO A 47 11.21 -8.93 -2.29
CA PRO A 47 10.26 -8.18 -1.45
C PRO A 47 10.77 -7.92 -0.02
N THR A 48 11.57 -8.83 0.53
CA THR A 48 12.19 -8.72 1.85
C THR A 48 13.29 -7.66 1.87
N MET A 49 14.18 -7.64 0.87
CA MET A 49 15.18 -6.57 0.66
C MET A 49 14.52 -5.22 0.38
N PHE A 50 13.46 -5.16 -0.43
CA PHE A 50 12.75 -3.92 -0.71
C PHE A 50 12.07 -3.37 0.54
N ARG A 51 11.46 -4.23 1.36
CA ARG A 51 10.92 -3.84 2.68
C ARG A 51 12.02 -3.34 3.62
N LYS A 52 13.20 -3.96 3.61
CA LYS A 52 14.36 -3.51 4.39
C LYS A 52 14.90 -2.16 3.91
N LEU A 53 14.93 -1.90 2.61
CA LEU A 53 15.48 -0.68 2.01
C LEU A 53 14.49 0.49 1.95
N ARG A 54 13.20 0.23 1.71
CA ARG A 54 12.12 1.25 1.77
C ARG A 54 11.97 1.82 3.19
N SER A 55 12.36 1.06 4.20
CA SER A 55 12.42 1.47 5.61
C SER A 55 13.79 2.02 6.04
N ALA A 56 14.80 2.00 5.17
CA ALA A 56 16.14 2.51 5.47
C ALA A 56 16.23 4.03 5.24
N ASN A 57 15.46 4.80 6.00
CA ASN A 57 15.59 6.26 6.04
C ASN A 57 16.64 6.65 7.09
N GLY A 58 17.87 6.93 6.64
CA GLY A 58 18.96 7.49 7.46
C GLY A 58 19.52 6.54 8.54
N GLN A 59 20.65 6.93 9.13
CA GLN A 59 21.23 6.18 10.24
C GLN A 59 20.41 6.45 11.50
N TYR A 60 19.89 5.38 12.10
CA TYR A 60 19.27 5.43 13.42
C TYR A 60 20.34 5.26 14.49
N THR A 61 20.27 6.08 15.55
CA THR A 61 21.13 5.95 16.73
C THR A 61 20.56 4.90 17.68
N TRP A 62 21.40 4.02 18.20
CA TRP A 62 21.00 3.07 19.24
C TRP A 62 20.95 3.76 20.59
N GLU A 63 19.79 3.69 21.25
CA GLU A 63 19.63 4.10 22.64
C GLU A 63 19.66 2.90 23.57
N ALA A 64 19.81 3.16 24.87
CA ALA A 64 19.72 2.10 25.87
C ALA A 64 18.32 1.46 25.87
N ASP A 65 18.26 0.16 26.17
CA ASP A 65 17.00 -0.55 26.34
C ASP A 65 16.13 0.12 27.43
N GLY A 66 14.83 0.24 27.16
CA GLY A 66 13.89 0.90 28.07
C GLY A 66 13.90 2.43 28.02
N THR A 67 14.71 3.05 27.15
CA THR A 67 14.70 4.51 26.98
C THR A 67 13.33 5.01 26.54
N ASP A 68 12.82 6.05 27.20
CA ASP A 68 11.53 6.64 26.87
C ASP A 68 11.64 7.57 25.65
N VAL A 69 11.12 7.10 24.52
CA VAL A 69 11.11 7.88 23.27
C VAL A 69 10.42 9.25 23.40
N LEU A 70 9.42 9.38 24.28
CA LEU A 70 8.72 10.66 24.45
C LEU A 70 9.58 11.71 25.17
N THR A 71 10.70 11.32 25.77
CA THR A 71 11.67 12.25 26.38
C THR A 71 12.81 12.65 25.45
N LEU A 72 12.98 11.93 24.33
CA LEU A 72 14.11 12.15 23.43
C LEU A 72 13.95 13.46 22.64
N PRO A 73 15.06 14.15 22.32
CA PRO A 73 15.06 15.30 21.42
C PRO A 73 14.74 14.86 19.98
N GLU A 74 14.55 15.83 19.09
CA GLU A 74 14.40 15.58 17.65
C GLU A 74 15.55 14.69 17.14
N GLY A 75 15.20 13.64 16.39
CA GLY A 75 16.19 12.65 15.95
C GLY A 75 15.58 11.33 15.51
N ARG A 76 16.45 10.37 15.19
CA ARG A 76 16.10 9.02 14.75
C ARG A 76 16.74 7.98 15.65
N TYR A 77 15.93 7.18 16.33
CA TYR A 77 16.37 6.29 17.39
C TYR A 77 15.93 4.84 17.17
N ARG A 78 16.76 3.90 17.60
CA ARG A 78 16.42 2.49 17.77
C ARG A 78 16.42 2.18 19.24
N ILE A 79 15.29 1.68 19.74
CA ILE A 79 15.10 1.40 21.15
C ILE A 79 14.42 0.04 21.29
N THR A 80 14.96 -0.81 22.15
CA THR A 80 14.27 -2.02 22.61
C THR A 80 13.44 -1.64 23.84
N GLY A 81 12.14 -1.96 23.84
CA GLY A 81 11.35 -1.90 25.07
C GLY A 81 11.05 -0.51 25.64
N SER A 82 11.00 0.55 24.82
CA SER A 82 10.56 1.89 25.26
C SER A 82 9.23 1.79 26.05
N PRO A 83 9.10 2.42 27.23
CA PRO A 83 7.87 2.38 28.02
C PRO A 83 6.69 3.02 27.27
N ASN A 84 6.94 4.11 26.54
CA ASN A 84 5.95 4.77 25.67
C ASN A 84 6.11 4.29 24.22
N ARG A 85 5.67 3.07 23.96
CA ARG A 85 5.63 2.46 22.62
C ARG A 85 4.17 2.33 22.15
N PRO A 86 3.93 2.11 20.85
CA PRO A 86 2.60 1.76 20.35
C PRO A 86 1.93 0.70 21.22
N ASN A 87 0.76 1.06 21.77
CA ASN A 87 0.14 0.32 22.86
C ASN A 87 -0.63 -0.90 22.35
N ASP A 88 -0.77 -1.88 23.25
CA ASP A 88 -1.65 -3.05 23.24
C ASP A 88 -1.09 -4.34 22.64
N ASN A 89 -0.34 -5.12 23.45
CA ASN A 89 -0.05 -6.56 23.29
C ASN A 89 0.58 -7.05 21.96
N ALA A 90 0.69 -6.21 20.94
CA ALA A 90 1.14 -6.53 19.60
C ALA A 90 2.67 -6.40 19.48
N VAL A 91 3.26 -5.47 20.24
CA VAL A 91 4.69 -5.19 20.20
C VAL A 91 5.33 -5.63 21.52
N SER A 92 5.96 -6.81 21.50
CA SER A 92 6.76 -7.29 22.62
C SER A 92 7.77 -6.23 23.06
N ALA A 93 7.97 -6.09 24.37
CA ALA A 93 9.02 -5.23 24.93
C ALA A 93 10.43 -5.66 24.48
N LYS A 94 10.59 -6.86 23.92
CA LYS A 94 11.85 -7.36 23.35
C LYS A 94 12.06 -6.95 21.89
N ASN A 95 11.09 -6.32 21.25
CA ASN A 95 11.21 -5.91 19.86
C ASN A 95 11.92 -4.57 19.75
N ILE A 96 12.74 -4.44 18.70
CA ILE A 96 13.36 -3.18 18.32
C ILE A 96 12.30 -2.33 17.64
N VAL A 97 12.14 -1.08 18.09
CA VAL A 97 11.29 -0.10 17.44
C VAL A 97 12.17 1.04 16.96
N MET A 98 11.98 1.43 15.70
CA MET A 98 12.63 2.57 15.08
C MET A 98 11.71 3.78 15.25
N TYR A 99 12.23 4.87 15.80
CA TYR A 99 11.46 6.07 16.08
C TYR A 99 12.04 7.26 15.33
N ASP A 100 11.19 7.97 14.59
CA ASP A 100 11.49 9.29 14.07
C ASP A 100 10.78 10.32 14.94
N VAL A 101 11.54 11.08 15.72
CA VAL A 101 11.05 12.14 16.59
C VAL A 101 11.22 13.47 15.87
N TYR A 102 10.14 14.22 15.73
CA TYR A 102 10.10 15.56 15.17
C TYR A 102 9.55 16.52 16.23
N ILE A 103 10.24 17.64 16.45
CA ILE A 103 9.81 18.67 17.41
C ILE A 103 9.86 20.01 16.69
N LYS A 104 8.77 20.77 16.73
CA LYS A 104 8.72 22.13 16.21
C LYS A 104 7.84 22.98 17.11
N ASP A 105 8.41 24.05 17.66
CA ASP A 105 7.74 24.91 18.64
C ASP A 105 7.11 24.06 19.77
N ASN A 106 5.80 24.15 19.98
CA ASN A 106 5.07 23.37 20.98
C ASN A 106 4.50 22.05 20.43
N PHE A 107 4.92 21.61 19.25
CA PHE A 107 4.42 20.39 18.62
C PHE A 107 5.48 19.30 18.60
N LYS A 108 5.13 18.12 19.12
CA LYS A 108 5.95 16.91 19.04
C LYS A 108 5.20 15.85 18.25
N LYS A 109 5.91 15.21 17.31
CA LYS A 109 5.42 14.09 16.51
C LYS A 109 6.43 12.96 16.58
N VAL A 110 5.97 11.76 16.90
CA VAL A 110 6.79 10.56 16.89
C VAL A 110 6.19 9.55 15.92
N VAL A 111 6.98 9.11 14.95
CA VAL A 111 6.62 7.99 14.08
C VAL A 111 7.40 6.77 14.52
N ALA A 112 6.71 5.78 15.04
CA ALA A 112 7.28 4.47 15.35
C ALA A 112 7.16 3.56 14.13
N THR A 113 8.21 2.80 13.83
CA THR A 113 8.22 1.72 12.84
C THR A 113 8.73 0.47 13.54
N ILE A 114 7.89 -0.57 13.58
CA ILE A 114 8.22 -1.83 14.23
C ILE A 114 9.17 -2.62 13.34
N SER A 115 10.31 -3.08 13.88
CA SER A 115 11.38 -3.64 13.05
C SER A 115 11.03 -4.97 12.35
N TYR A 116 10.19 -5.82 12.96
CA TYR A 116 9.96 -7.18 12.46
C TYR A 116 8.84 -7.27 11.41
N ASN A 117 7.85 -6.37 11.44
CA ASN A 117 6.73 -6.36 10.49
C ASN A 117 6.62 -5.06 9.67
N GLY A 118 7.35 -4.01 10.05
CA GLY A 118 7.35 -2.72 9.34
C GLY A 118 6.11 -1.87 9.60
N GLU A 119 5.22 -2.26 10.53
CA GLU A 119 4.04 -1.48 10.87
C GLU A 119 4.44 -0.13 11.46
N ARG A 120 3.66 0.89 11.11
CA ARG A 120 3.95 2.28 11.49
C ARG A 120 2.86 2.83 12.38
N TYR A 121 3.25 3.65 13.35
CA TYR A 121 2.34 4.30 14.28
C TYR A 121 2.73 5.75 14.47
N LEU A 122 1.73 6.60 14.65
CA LEU A 122 1.84 8.03 14.90
C LEU A 122 1.47 8.33 16.33
N TYR A 123 2.33 9.04 17.02
CA TYR A 123 2.01 9.78 18.23
C TYR A 123 2.21 11.27 17.96
N ALA A 124 1.30 12.11 18.44
CA ALA A 124 1.44 13.56 18.35
C ALA A 124 0.93 14.26 19.61
N GLU A 125 1.66 15.29 19.99
CA GLU A 125 1.40 16.15 21.14
C GLU A 125 1.49 17.62 20.70
N TYR A 126 0.59 18.44 21.23
CA TYR A 126 0.61 19.89 21.06
C TYR A 126 0.47 20.56 22.42
N ALA A 127 1.46 21.38 22.79
CA ALA A 127 1.52 22.14 24.03
C ALA A 127 1.28 21.28 25.28
N GLY A 128 1.95 20.14 25.41
CA GLY A 128 1.79 19.24 26.56
C GLY A 128 0.61 18.28 26.44
N ASN A 129 -0.28 18.46 25.46
CA ASN A 129 -1.50 17.68 25.33
C ASN A 129 -1.41 16.67 24.19
N VAL A 130 -1.71 15.41 24.46
CA VAL A 130 -1.78 14.35 23.44
C VAL A 130 -2.93 14.65 22.49
N VAL A 131 -2.60 14.94 21.22
CA VAL A 131 -3.59 15.18 20.15
C VAL A 131 -3.86 13.88 19.40
N VAL A 132 -2.85 13.03 19.25
CA VAL A 132 -2.96 11.70 18.65
C VAL A 132 -2.18 10.74 19.54
N ASN A 133 -2.88 9.85 20.23
CA ASN A 133 -2.22 8.69 20.84
C ASN A 133 -1.84 7.69 19.73
N TRP A 134 -0.93 6.75 20.00
CA TRP A 134 -0.36 5.80 19.02
C TRP A 134 -1.39 5.24 18.03
N ALA A 135 -1.54 5.92 16.90
CA ALA A 135 -2.49 5.62 15.86
C ALA A 135 -1.78 4.90 14.73
N TYR A 136 -2.31 3.77 14.29
CA TYR A 136 -1.74 3.02 13.18
C TYR A 136 -1.73 3.87 11.91
N LEU A 137 -0.58 3.90 11.24
CA LEU A 137 -0.36 4.55 9.95
C LEU A 137 -0.31 3.46 8.88
N PRO A 138 -1.43 3.17 8.19
CA PRO A 138 -1.47 2.12 7.18
C PRO A 138 -0.46 2.41 6.07
N ALA A 139 0.35 1.42 5.74
CA ALA A 139 1.17 1.44 4.55
C ALA A 139 0.46 0.69 3.44
N TYR A 140 0.46 1.24 2.22
CA TYR A 140 -0.21 0.65 1.09
C TYR A 140 0.79 0.14 0.06
N THR A 141 0.55 -1.07 -0.43
CA THR A 141 1.27 -1.68 -1.56
C THR A 141 0.30 -1.80 -2.73
N LEU A 142 0.59 -1.15 -3.86
CA LEU A 142 -0.26 -1.24 -5.04
C LEU A 142 -0.23 -2.68 -5.60
N LEU A 143 -1.39 -3.31 -5.69
CA LEU A 143 -1.58 -4.67 -6.20
C LEU A 143 -2.19 -4.70 -7.59
N PHE A 144 -3.03 -3.72 -7.91
CA PHE A 144 -3.65 -3.57 -9.21
C PHE A 144 -3.84 -2.09 -9.55
N ALA A 145 -3.68 -1.74 -10.82
CA ALA A 145 -4.07 -0.45 -11.38
C ALA A 145 -4.63 -0.68 -12.79
N GLY A 146 -5.81 -0.14 -13.06
CA GLY A 146 -6.51 -0.32 -14.33
C GLY A 146 -7.90 0.28 -14.28
N TYR A 147 -8.80 -0.20 -15.15
CA TYR A 147 -10.22 0.12 -15.12
C TYR A 147 -11.00 -1.16 -15.38
N GLN A 148 -11.50 -1.78 -14.32
CA GLN A 148 -12.22 -3.06 -14.41
C GLN A 148 -13.66 -2.92 -13.89
N SER A 149 -14.64 -3.28 -14.72
CA SER A 149 -16.07 -3.25 -14.37
C SER A 149 -16.74 -4.64 -14.35
N SER A 150 -16.06 -5.68 -14.82
CA SER A 150 -16.55 -7.07 -14.87
C SER A 150 -15.40 -8.07 -14.97
N GLY A 151 -15.63 -9.36 -14.72
CA GLY A 151 -14.61 -10.41 -14.92
C GLY A 151 -13.69 -10.58 -13.70
N THR A 152 -12.42 -10.90 -13.93
CA THR A 152 -11.46 -11.23 -12.86
C THR A 152 -10.24 -10.31 -12.87
N ILE A 153 -9.65 -10.11 -11.69
CA ILE A 153 -8.43 -9.34 -11.45
C ILE A 153 -7.45 -10.23 -10.72
N THR A 154 -6.26 -10.45 -11.29
CA THR A 154 -5.18 -11.18 -10.63
C THR A 154 -4.20 -10.19 -9.98
N ILE A 155 -3.94 -10.37 -8.68
CA ILE A 155 -2.95 -9.60 -7.92
C ILE A 155 -1.61 -10.35 -7.84
N PRO A 156 -0.47 -9.65 -7.78
CA PRO A 156 0.85 -10.27 -7.88
C PRO A 156 1.28 -11.06 -6.62
N THR A 157 0.68 -10.73 -5.48
CA THR A 157 1.03 -11.28 -4.16
C THR A 157 -0.21 -11.87 -3.51
N ASP A 158 -0.02 -12.93 -2.74
CA ASP A 158 -1.06 -13.56 -1.95
C ASP A 158 -1.68 -12.57 -0.96
N ILE A 159 -3.01 -12.52 -0.90
CA ILE A 159 -3.73 -11.57 -0.05
C ILE A 159 -3.48 -11.77 1.44
N SER A 160 -3.16 -13.00 1.86
CA SER A 160 -2.78 -13.31 3.24
C SER A 160 -1.48 -12.64 3.70
N SER A 161 -0.69 -12.11 2.76
CA SER A 161 0.51 -11.32 3.07
C SER A 161 0.19 -9.89 3.53
N PHE A 162 -1.08 -9.49 3.52
CA PHE A 162 -1.56 -8.16 3.88
C PHE A 162 -2.56 -8.25 5.03
N ARG A 163 -2.62 -7.18 5.84
CA ARG A 163 -3.62 -7.04 6.90
C ARG A 163 -5.02 -6.83 6.35
N GLY A 164 -5.14 -6.37 5.11
CA GLY A 164 -6.40 -6.05 4.46
C GLY A 164 -6.18 -5.47 3.07
N ILE A 165 -7.25 -4.97 2.45
CA ILE A 165 -7.20 -4.29 1.16
C ILE A 165 -7.85 -2.92 1.19
N LYS A 166 -7.34 -2.03 0.36
CA LYS A 166 -7.98 -0.79 -0.03
C LYS A 166 -8.35 -0.87 -1.50
N ILE A 167 -9.60 -0.60 -1.82
CA ILE A 167 -10.09 -0.57 -3.20
C ILE A 167 -10.50 0.86 -3.53
N ASN A 168 -9.88 1.42 -4.55
CA ASN A 168 -10.29 2.68 -5.15
C ASN A 168 -11.17 2.38 -6.36
N TYR A 169 -12.33 3.00 -6.43
CA TYR A 169 -13.33 2.76 -7.46
C TYR A 169 -14.02 4.06 -7.87
N SER A 170 -14.59 4.06 -9.08
CA SER A 170 -15.23 5.24 -9.65
C SER A 170 -16.55 4.93 -10.34
N LEU A 171 -17.39 5.96 -10.42
CA LEU A 171 -18.62 6.03 -11.20
C LEU A 171 -18.59 7.35 -11.98
N GLY A 172 -18.23 7.29 -13.27
CA GLY A 172 -17.96 8.49 -14.06
C GLY A 172 -16.84 9.34 -13.44
N ASN A 173 -17.16 10.58 -13.06
CA ASN A 173 -16.20 11.49 -12.42
C ASN A 173 -16.09 11.34 -10.89
N ILE A 174 -16.98 10.56 -10.27
CA ILE A 174 -16.98 10.31 -8.83
C ILE A 174 -15.93 9.25 -8.52
N ARG A 175 -15.02 9.54 -7.59
CA ARG A 175 -13.95 8.63 -7.14
C ARG A 175 -14.09 8.40 -5.64
N ARG A 176 -14.07 7.15 -5.22
CA ARG A 176 -14.18 6.72 -3.81
C ARG A 176 -13.12 5.69 -3.49
N SER A 177 -12.92 5.47 -2.20
CA SER A 177 -12.11 4.36 -1.70
C SER A 177 -12.79 3.71 -0.50
N ILE A 178 -12.63 2.40 -0.38
CA ILE A 178 -13.04 1.64 0.81
C ILE A 178 -11.88 0.77 1.28
N GLU A 179 -11.79 0.58 2.59
CA GLU A 179 -10.76 -0.23 3.24
C GLU A 179 -11.46 -1.37 3.97
N TYR A 180 -10.96 -2.59 3.77
CA TYR A 180 -11.40 -3.78 4.47
C TYR A 180 -10.22 -4.37 5.21
N GLU A 181 -10.26 -4.32 6.54
CA GLU A 181 -9.30 -5.02 7.38
C GLU A 181 -9.66 -6.51 7.51
N ALA A 182 -8.66 -7.35 7.71
CA ALA A 182 -8.78 -8.81 7.81
C ALA A 182 -9.41 -9.48 6.59
N SER A 183 -8.96 -9.12 5.38
CA SER A 183 -9.44 -9.74 4.14
C SER A 183 -9.13 -11.23 4.10
N LYS A 184 -10.13 -12.06 3.80
CA LYS A 184 -10.03 -13.53 3.73
C LYS A 184 -10.43 -14.04 2.34
N VAL A 185 -9.87 -15.18 1.97
CA VAL A 185 -10.40 -16.01 0.87
C VAL A 185 -11.86 -16.35 1.19
N ASP A 186 -12.71 -16.43 0.15
CA ASP A 186 -14.16 -16.69 0.26
C ASP A 186 -14.99 -15.60 0.96
N GLN A 187 -14.41 -14.45 1.27
CA GLN A 187 -15.16 -13.30 1.76
C GLN A 187 -15.68 -12.46 0.59
N THR A 188 -16.97 -12.12 0.63
CA THR A 188 -17.61 -11.20 -0.30
C THR A 188 -17.47 -9.77 0.19
N TYR A 189 -17.13 -8.87 -0.73
CA TYR A 189 -17.02 -7.44 -0.48
C TYR A 189 -17.99 -6.69 -1.40
N GLU A 190 -18.59 -5.64 -0.85
CA GLU A 190 -19.58 -4.84 -1.54
C GLU A 190 -19.11 -3.39 -1.65
N LEU A 191 -18.97 -2.92 -2.89
CA LEU A 191 -18.66 -1.55 -3.24
C LEU A 191 -19.96 -0.83 -3.63
N VAL A 192 -20.34 0.20 -2.87
CA VAL A 192 -21.58 0.95 -3.11
C VAL A 192 -21.26 2.41 -3.46
N VAL A 193 -21.74 2.85 -4.62
CA VAL A 193 -21.79 4.26 -5.03
C VAL A 193 -23.24 4.67 -5.24
N SER A 194 -23.82 5.33 -4.23
CA SER A 194 -25.08 6.04 -4.42
C SER A 194 -24.85 7.30 -5.25
N GLY A 195 -25.58 7.42 -6.37
CA GLY A 195 -25.90 8.71 -6.96
C GLY A 195 -26.79 9.50 -6.01
N HIS A 196 -26.83 10.82 -6.16
CA HIS A 196 -27.44 11.77 -5.21
C HIS A 196 -28.83 11.34 -4.74
N THR A 197 -29.09 11.61 -3.45
CA THR A 197 -30.40 11.46 -2.81
C THR A 197 -30.76 12.82 -2.20
N HIS A 198 -31.41 13.69 -2.95
CA HIS A 198 -32.18 14.78 -2.36
C HIS A 198 -33.60 14.30 -2.07
N GLY A 199 -34.19 14.81 -0.98
CA GLY A 199 -35.53 14.41 -0.52
C GLY A 199 -36.64 14.64 -1.55
N ASP A 200 -36.39 15.47 -2.56
CA ASP A 200 -37.32 15.81 -3.64
C ASP A 200 -37.00 15.09 -4.96
N ASP A 201 -35.97 14.24 -5.00
CA ASP A 201 -35.57 13.55 -6.23
C ASP A 201 -36.62 12.50 -6.62
N THR A 202 -37.23 12.69 -7.80
CA THR A 202 -38.20 11.74 -8.37
C THR A 202 -37.55 10.44 -8.84
N TRP A 203 -36.21 10.39 -8.86
CA TRP A 203 -35.39 9.27 -9.30
C TRP A 203 -34.13 9.14 -8.42
N MET A 204 -33.85 7.95 -7.92
CA MET A 204 -32.61 7.61 -7.22
C MET A 204 -31.87 6.53 -8.03
N SER A 205 -30.55 6.61 -8.08
CA SER A 205 -29.72 5.56 -8.67
C SER A 205 -28.65 5.11 -7.68
N ASN A 206 -28.59 3.82 -7.41
CA ASN A 206 -27.56 3.21 -6.57
C ASN A 206 -26.76 2.21 -7.38
N ASN A 207 -25.45 2.42 -7.48
CA ASN A 207 -24.55 1.52 -8.17
C ASN A 207 -23.85 0.62 -7.16
N GLN A 208 -23.99 -0.68 -7.33
CA GLN A 208 -23.45 -1.71 -6.46
C GLN A 208 -22.56 -2.65 -7.27
N MET A 209 -21.32 -2.83 -6.82
CA MET A 209 -20.43 -3.87 -7.31
C MET A 209 -20.15 -4.85 -6.18
N ILE A 210 -20.30 -6.15 -6.47
CA ILE A 210 -19.97 -7.24 -5.55
C ILE A 210 -18.73 -7.94 -6.09
N ILE A 211 -17.77 -8.18 -5.21
CA ILE A 211 -16.55 -8.91 -5.52
C ILE A 211 -16.26 -9.97 -4.45
N HIS A 212 -15.49 -10.99 -4.80
CA HIS A 212 -14.89 -11.91 -3.82
C HIS A 212 -13.50 -12.35 -4.27
N PHE A 213 -12.72 -12.93 -3.34
CA PHE A 213 -11.50 -13.66 -3.70
C PHE A 213 -11.85 -15.11 -4.01
N SER A 214 -11.70 -15.52 -5.27
CA SER A 214 -11.88 -16.93 -5.66
C SER A 214 -10.70 -17.81 -5.25
N ASP A 215 -9.53 -17.19 -5.10
CA ASP A 215 -8.33 -17.77 -4.52
C ASP A 215 -7.50 -16.65 -3.87
N SER A 216 -6.30 -16.96 -3.36
CA SER A 216 -5.49 -15.99 -2.64
C SER A 216 -4.91 -14.85 -3.49
N LYS A 217 -5.04 -14.91 -4.82
CA LYS A 217 -4.55 -13.92 -5.78
C LYS A 217 -5.58 -13.48 -6.82
N THR A 218 -6.76 -14.06 -6.85
CA THR A 218 -7.77 -13.76 -7.87
C THR A 218 -9.00 -13.16 -7.23
N ILE A 219 -9.33 -11.94 -7.65
CA ILE A 219 -10.57 -11.24 -7.29
C ILE A 219 -11.53 -11.40 -8.46
N VAL A 220 -12.76 -11.82 -8.18
CA VAL A 220 -13.83 -11.94 -9.16
C VAL A 220 -14.84 -10.83 -8.92
N ILE A 221 -15.28 -10.17 -9.99
CA ILE A 221 -16.41 -9.24 -9.98
C ILE A 221 -17.67 -10.03 -10.29
N ASP A 222 -18.41 -10.40 -9.24
CA ASP A 222 -19.62 -11.22 -9.35
C ASP A 222 -20.78 -10.45 -9.96
N SER A 223 -20.90 -9.18 -9.60
CA SER A 223 -21.95 -8.33 -10.12
C SER A 223 -21.53 -6.87 -10.13
N ASN A 224 -22.04 -6.14 -11.12
CA ASN A 224 -21.95 -4.70 -11.21
C ASN A 224 -23.29 -4.21 -11.76
N LYS A 225 -24.09 -3.59 -10.90
CA LYS A 225 -25.50 -3.28 -11.17
C LYS A 225 -25.83 -1.87 -10.73
N CYS A 226 -26.70 -1.21 -11.49
CA CYS A 226 -27.32 0.04 -11.14
C CYS A 226 -28.79 -0.22 -10.83
N ILE A 227 -29.19 0.11 -9.60
CA ILE A 227 -30.55 -0.02 -9.09
C ILE A 227 -31.16 1.38 -9.14
N ASN A 228 -32.14 1.55 -10.03
CA ASN A 228 -32.89 2.79 -10.15
C ASN A 228 -34.22 2.65 -9.42
N TYR A 229 -34.54 3.62 -8.58
CA TYR A 229 -35.82 3.73 -7.90
C TYR A 229 -36.52 4.98 -8.42
N ASN A 230 -37.77 4.85 -8.87
CA ASN A 230 -38.63 6.01 -9.04
C ASN A 230 -39.40 6.25 -7.74
N GLY A 231 -39.64 7.52 -7.38
CA GLY A 231 -40.39 7.89 -6.17
C GLY A 231 -41.79 7.28 -6.06
N ALA A 232 -42.28 6.62 -7.11
CA ALA A 232 -43.56 5.94 -7.19
C ALA A 232 -43.49 4.42 -6.88
N GLY A 233 -42.34 3.89 -6.43
CA GLY A 233 -42.22 2.51 -5.95
C GLY A 233 -41.71 1.48 -6.97
N THR A 234 -41.40 1.90 -8.20
CA THR A 234 -40.82 1.02 -9.23
C THR A 234 -39.31 0.94 -9.05
N VAL A 235 -38.78 -0.28 -8.96
CA VAL A 235 -37.35 -0.58 -8.93
C VAL A 235 -36.95 -1.22 -10.25
N ASN A 236 -36.01 -0.61 -10.97
CA ASN A 236 -35.43 -1.17 -12.18
C ASN A 236 -33.94 -1.45 -11.95
N THR A 237 -33.47 -2.62 -12.39
CA THR A 237 -32.05 -3.00 -12.32
C THR A 237 -31.47 -3.03 -13.73
N GLN A 238 -30.32 -2.39 -13.92
CA GLN A 238 -29.56 -2.38 -15.17
C GLN A 238 -28.07 -2.65 -14.88
N ALA A 239 -27.27 -2.82 -15.94
CA ALA A 239 -25.82 -2.95 -15.79
C ALA A 239 -25.23 -1.71 -15.10
N GLY A 240 -24.39 -1.95 -14.09
CA GLY A 240 -23.71 -0.91 -13.34
C GLY A 240 -22.50 -0.36 -14.09
N SER A 241 -22.01 0.80 -13.65
CA SER A 241 -20.83 1.46 -14.24
C SER A 241 -19.74 1.73 -13.21
N VAL A 242 -19.74 0.99 -12.08
CA VAL A 242 -18.63 1.06 -11.13
C VAL A 242 -17.39 0.48 -11.79
N ASN A 243 -16.27 1.18 -11.70
CA ASN A 243 -14.97 0.69 -12.17
C ASN A 243 -14.02 0.61 -10.98
N ILE A 244 -13.38 -0.54 -10.79
CA ILE A 244 -12.22 -0.65 -9.92
C ILE A 244 -11.05 0.00 -10.63
N GLU A 245 -10.47 1.03 -10.01
CA GLU A 245 -9.33 1.76 -10.55
C GLU A 245 -8.00 1.23 -10.00
N ARG A 246 -7.96 1.00 -8.68
CA ARG A 246 -6.75 0.55 -7.99
C ARG A 246 -7.10 -0.34 -6.82
N ILE A 247 -6.26 -1.33 -6.56
CA ILE A 247 -6.31 -2.15 -5.36
C ILE A 247 -4.96 -2.05 -4.67
N TYR A 248 -4.98 -1.84 -3.36
CA TYR A 248 -3.79 -1.84 -2.53
C TYR A 248 -3.92 -2.88 -1.42
N GLY A 249 -2.83 -3.56 -1.09
CA GLY A 249 -2.71 -4.32 0.14
C GLY A 249 -2.29 -3.40 1.28
N ILE A 250 -2.96 -3.53 2.42
CA ILE A 250 -2.66 -2.81 3.66
C ILE A 250 -1.59 -3.60 4.42
N VAL A 251 -0.48 -2.94 4.76
CA VAL A 251 0.70 -3.51 5.43
C VAL A 251 0.81 -2.94 6.83
#